data_AF-A0A2V5MQH3-F1
#
_entry.id   AF-A0A2V5MQH3-F1
#
_cell.length_a   1.000
_cell.length_b   1.000
_cell.length_c   1.000
_cell.angle_alpha   90.00
_cell.angle_beta   90.00
_cell.angle_gamma   90.00
#
_symmetry.space_group_name_H-M   'P 1'
#
loop_
_entity.id
_entity.type
_entity.pdbx_description
1 polymer ?
#
loop_
_entity_poly.entity_id
_entity_poly.type
_entity_poly.pdbx_seq_one_letter_code
_entity_poly.pdbx_strand_id
1 'polypeptide(L)' 'PIPKEIKITVTENTKLTITGIDKKLVGQVAADIRRYYPPEPYKGKGVRYAGEQIRRKEGKTVQ' A
#
# COMPACT_ATOMS: atom_id res chain seq x y z
N PRO A 1 1.39 -13.11 10.51
CA PRO A 1 2.25 -14.19 9.95
C PRO A 1 2.23 -14.16 8.42
N ILE A 2 3.39 -13.93 7.79
CA ILE A 2 3.50 -13.90 6.33
C ILE A 2 3.36 -15.34 5.81
N PRO A 3 2.43 -15.64 4.90
CA PRO A 3 2.33 -16.96 4.29
C PRO A 3 3.66 -17.31 3.62
N LYS A 4 4.17 -18.52 3.86
CA LYS A 4 5.50 -18.98 3.39
C LYS A 4 5.69 -18.90 1.86
N GLU A 5 4.60 -18.75 1.13
CA GLU A 5 4.53 -18.77 -0.32
C GLU A 5 4.48 -17.37 -0.97
N ILE A 6 4.54 -16.30 -0.15
CA ILE A 6 4.56 -14.92 -0.63
C ILE A 6 5.94 -14.31 -0.42
N LYS A 7 6.54 -13.87 -1.53
CA LYS A 7 7.80 -13.15 -1.54
C LYS A 7 7.50 -11.65 -1.57
N ILE A 8 8.00 -10.94 -0.56
CA ILE A 8 7.93 -9.48 -0.48
C ILE A 8 9.32 -8.95 -0.80
N THR A 9 9.45 -8.27 -1.94
CA THR A 9 10.70 -7.64 -2.34
C THR A 9 10.59 -6.14 -2.12
N VAL A 10 11.55 -5.57 -1.40
CA VAL A 10 11.68 -4.11 -1.24
C VAL A 10 12.57 -3.63 -2.38
N THR A 11 11.96 -3.01 -3.40
CA THR A 11 12.71 -2.53 -4.58
C THR A 11 13.27 -1.13 -4.33
N GLU A 12 12.51 -0.28 -3.63
CA GLU A 12 12.93 1.03 -3.15
C GLU A 12 12.40 1.20 -1.73
N ASN A 13 12.96 2.13 -0.93
CA ASN A 13 12.46 2.40 0.43
C ASN A 13 10.95 2.71 0.49
N THR A 14 10.34 3.15 -0.61
CA THR A 14 8.92 3.48 -0.72
C THR A 14 8.13 2.57 -1.66
N LYS A 15 8.75 1.57 -2.28
CA LYS A 15 8.09 0.63 -3.21
C LYS A 15 8.28 -0.82 -2.78
N LEU A 16 7.16 -1.47 -2.52
CA LEU A 16 7.07 -2.88 -2.16
C LEU A 16 6.46 -3.67 -3.31
N THR A 17 7.12 -4.74 -3.73
CA THR A 17 6.62 -5.68 -4.73
C THR A 17 6.27 -7.00 -4.05
N ILE A 18 5.01 -7.42 -4.14
CA ILE A 18 4.50 -8.66 -3.54
C ILE A 18 4.27 -9.66 -4.67
N THR A 19 4.93 -10.82 -4.62
CA THR A 19 4.75 -11.91 -5.58
C THR A 19 4.41 -13.20 -4.86
N GLY A 20 3.63 -14.07 -5.50
CA GLY A 20 3.19 -15.34 -4.92
C GLY A 20 2.42 -16.19 -5.94
N ILE A 21 2.21 -17.45 -5.58
CA ILE A 21 1.53 -18.45 -6.44
C ILE A 21 0.02 -18.21 -6.48
N ASP A 22 -0.60 -17.91 -5.32
CA ASP A 22 -2.03 -17.63 -5.21
C ASP A 22 -2.34 -16.12 -5.21
N LYS A 23 -3.15 -15.70 -6.19
CA LYS A 23 -3.63 -14.31 -6.32
C LYS A 23 -4.49 -13.86 -5.14
N LYS A 24 -5.25 -14.77 -4.50
CA LYS A 24 -6.08 -14.43 -3.34
C LYS A 24 -5.22 -14.06 -2.14
N LEU A 25 -4.22 -14.89 -1.82
CA LEU A 25 -3.29 -14.62 -0.73
C LEU A 25 -2.46 -13.35 -0.99
N VAL A 26 -1.99 -13.14 -2.22
CA VAL A 26 -1.27 -11.90 -2.61
C VAL A 26 -2.15 -10.67 -2.38
N GLY A 27 -3.42 -10.71 -2.80
CA GLY A 27 -4.37 -9.63 -2.58
C GLY A 27 -4.65 -9.37 -1.10
N GLN A 28 -4.78 -10.43 -0.30
CA GLN A 28 -5.01 -10.33 1.14
C GLN A 28 -3.83 -9.67 1.86
N VAL A 29 -2.60 -10.11 1.59
CA VAL A 29 -1.40 -9.50 2.17
C VAL A 29 -1.24 -8.05 1.74
N ALA A 30 -1.52 -7.74 0.47
CA ALA A 30 -1.44 -6.36 -0.02
C ALA A 30 -2.51 -5.46 0.65
N ALA A 31 -3.71 -5.98 0.92
CA ALA A 31 -4.75 -5.29 1.65
C ALA A 31 -4.38 -5.06 3.13
N ASP A 32 -3.77 -6.06 3.79
CA ASP A 32 -3.31 -5.95 5.18
C ASP A 32 -2.23 -4.85 5.32
N ILE A 33 -1.28 -4.77 4.38
CA ILE A 33 -0.24 -3.73 4.37
C ILE A 33 -0.87 -2.35 4.15
N ARG A 34 -1.86 -2.24 3.25
CA ARG A 34 -2.59 -0.98 3.05
C ARG A 34 -3.35 -0.55 4.29
N ARG A 35 -3.95 -1.50 5.01
CA ARG A 35 -4.71 -1.23 6.25
C ARG A 35 -3.82 -0.70 7.37
N TYR A 36 -2.54 -1.09 7.41
CA TYR A 36 -1.60 -0.62 8.41
C TYR A 36 -1.35 0.90 8.34
N TYR A 37 -1.23 1.46 7.13
CA TYR A 37 -1.03 2.89 6.94
C TYR A 37 -1.83 3.38 5.72
N PRO A 38 -3.14 3.63 5.86
CA PRO A 38 -4.00 4.00 4.75
C PRO A 38 -3.65 5.40 4.21
N PRO A 39 -3.90 5.66 2.93
CA PRO A 39 -3.63 6.96 2.33
C PRO A 39 -4.53 8.05 2.92
N GLU A 40 -3.89 9.07 3.48
CA GLU A 40 -4.58 10.20 4.08
C GLU A 40 -5.25 11.09 3.00
N PRO A 41 -6.46 11.61 3.26
CA PRO A 41 -7.22 12.40 2.28
C PRO A 41 -6.65 13.80 2.01
N TYR A 42 -5.69 14.29 2.80
CA TYR A 42 -5.12 15.63 2.58
C TYR A 42 -3.76 15.58 1.87
N LYS A 43 -2.75 15.00 2.54
CA LYS A 43 -1.38 14.93 2.03
C LYS A 43 -1.11 13.69 1.16
N GLY A 44 -2.05 12.74 1.10
CA GLY A 44 -1.88 11.49 0.35
C GLY A 44 -0.75 10.60 0.89
N LYS A 45 -0.30 10.82 2.13
CA LYS A 45 0.70 9.98 2.79
C LYS A 45 0.04 8.67 3.18
N GLY A 46 0.67 7.55 2.85
CA GLY A 46 0.08 6.23 3.03
C GLY A 46 0.64 5.20 2.07
N VAL A 47 0.28 3.94 2.33
CA VAL A 47 0.44 2.83 1.40
C VAL A 47 -0.69 2.86 0.38
N ARG A 48 -0.34 2.81 -0.90
CA ARG A 48 -1.28 2.76 -2.02
C ARG A 48 -0.84 1.74 -3.04
N TYR A 49 -1.78 1.25 -3.84
CA TYR A 49 -1.43 0.44 -5.00
C TYR A 49 -0.78 1.30 -6.10
N ALA A 50 0.01 0.65 -6.96
CA ALA A 50 0.59 1.33 -8.12
C ALA A 50 -0.53 1.86 -9.02
N GLY A 51 -0.53 3.17 -9.27
CA GLY A 51 -1.55 3.84 -10.10
C GLY A 51 -2.87 4.18 -9.40
N GLU A 52 -3.02 3.90 -8.10
CA GLU A 52 -4.25 4.25 -7.38
C GLU A 52 -4.42 5.78 -7.23
N GLN A 53 -5.56 6.30 -7.67
CA GLN A 53 -5.96 7.69 -7.44
C GLN A 53 -6.66 7.83 -6.08
N ILE A 54 -6.03 8.59 -5.18
CA ILE A 54 -6.58 8.93 -3.87
C ILE A 54 -7.33 10.25 -4.02
N ARG A 55 -8.61 10.27 -3.62
CA ARG A 55 -9.39 11.52 -3.53
C ARG A 55 -8.78 12.43 -2.48
N ARG A 56 -8.27 13.58 -2.92
CA ARG A 56 -7.71 14.59 -2.03
C ARG A 56 -8.77 15.62 -1.66
N LYS A 57 -8.84 15.99 -0.40
CA LYS A 57 -9.57 17.16 0.10
C LYS A 57 -8.60 18.31 0.22
N GLU A 58 -9.08 19.51 -0.08
CA GLU A 58 -8.32 20.73 0.18
C GLU A 58 -8.11 20.85 1.70
N GLY A 59 -6.84 20.81 2.11
CA GLY A 59 -6.47 21.13 3.47
C GLY A 59 -6.36 22.64 3.61
N LYS A 60 -6.78 23.19 4.75
CA LYS A 60 -6.48 24.59 5.10
C LYS A 60 -4.96 24.69 5.27
N THR A 61 -4.30 25.40 4.36
CA THR A 61 -2.86 25.66 4.40
C THR A 61 -2.56 26.45 5.67
N VAL A 62 -1.94 25.83 6.67
CA VAL A 62 -1.06 26.58 7.59
C VAL A 62 0.32 26.46 6.96
N GLN A 63 0.80 27.60 6.47
CA GLN A 63 2.11 27.78 5.88
C GLN A 63 3.20 27.48 6.91
#